data_AF-B3FHS3-F1
#
_entry.id   AF-B3FHS3-F1
#
_cell.length_a   1.000
_cell.length_b   1.000
_cell.length_c   1.000
_cell.angle_alpha   90.00
_cell.angle_beta   90.00
_cell.angle_gamma   90.00
#
_symmetry.space_group_name_H-M   'P 1'
#
loop_
_entity.id
_entity.type
_entity.pdbx_description
1 polymer ?
#
loop_
_entity_poly.entity_id
_entity_poly.type
_entity_poly.pdbx_seq_one_letter_code
_entity_poly.pdbx_strand_id
1 'polypeptide(L)'
;LWSIVWAVGPIFNWGAYIPEGILSSCSFDYISTDPSTRSSILCMYFCGFLLPIIIIGFCYFNIVMSVSNHEKEMAAMAKRLNAKELRKAQAGQSAEMKLAKISMIIISQFLLSWSPYAIVVLLAQFGPTEYVTPYVAELPVLFAKASAMHNPIVYSISHPKFREAMQNTFPWMLSCCQFNEKECEDANDAEQDITASEGGGGESA
;
A
#
# COMPACT_ATOMS: atom_id res chain seq x y z
N LEU A 1 -7.13 9.36 -12.54
CA LEU A 1 -8.55 9.61 -12.87
C LEU A 1 -9.47 9.32 -11.68
N TRP A 2 -9.51 8.09 -11.14
CA TRP A 2 -10.32 7.74 -9.96
C TRP A 2 -10.19 8.72 -8.78
N SER A 3 -8.96 9.01 -8.34
CA SER A 3 -8.72 9.91 -7.21
C SER A 3 -9.25 11.33 -7.44
N ILE A 4 -9.20 11.83 -8.69
CA ILE A 4 -9.71 13.16 -9.02
C ILE A 4 -11.23 13.18 -8.93
N VAL A 5 -11.91 12.16 -9.48
CA VAL A 5 -13.38 12.05 -9.46
C VAL A 5 -13.91 12.15 -8.03
N TRP A 6 -13.28 11.45 -7.09
CA TRP A 6 -13.75 11.43 -5.71
C TRP A 6 -13.23 12.57 -4.84
N ALA A 7 -12.20 13.31 -5.27
CA ALA A 7 -11.70 14.48 -4.55
C ALA A 7 -12.29 15.81 -5.07
N VAL A 8 -12.79 15.87 -6.31
CA VAL A 8 -13.20 17.14 -6.94
C VAL A 8 -14.60 17.61 -6.52
N GLY A 9 -15.43 16.73 -5.94
CA GLY A 9 -16.81 17.05 -5.55
C GLY A 9 -16.97 18.38 -4.79
N PRO A 10 -16.18 18.63 -3.72
CA PRO A 10 -16.25 19.89 -2.98
C PRO A 10 -15.97 21.16 -3.78
N ILE A 11 -15.20 21.07 -4.87
CA ILE A 11 -14.95 22.22 -5.77
C ILE A 11 -16.22 22.63 -6.52
N PHE A 12 -17.13 21.68 -6.73
CA PHE A 12 -18.42 21.89 -7.40
C PHE A 12 -19.60 21.99 -6.43
N ASN A 13 -19.35 22.38 -5.16
CA ASN A 13 -20.34 22.47 -4.09
C ASN A 13 -21.01 21.14 -3.68
N TRP A 14 -20.41 20.01 -4.06
CA TRP A 14 -20.79 18.71 -3.51
C TRP A 14 -19.89 18.40 -2.30
N GLY A 15 -20.26 18.98 -1.15
CA GLY A 15 -19.38 19.18 0.00
C GLY A 15 -18.56 20.48 -0.11
N ALA A 16 -17.63 20.68 0.82
CA ALA A 16 -16.75 21.86 0.85
C ALA A 16 -15.35 21.49 1.35
N TYR A 17 -14.34 22.30 0.98
CA TYR A 17 -13.03 22.27 1.62
C TYR A 17 -12.93 23.45 2.59
N ILE A 18 -12.71 23.17 3.87
CA ILE A 18 -12.71 24.17 4.95
C ILE A 18 -11.50 23.96 5.89
N PRO A 19 -11.11 24.99 6.66
CA PRO A 19 -10.13 24.83 7.74
C PRO A 19 -10.62 23.83 8.80
N GLU A 20 -9.72 22.99 9.31
CA GLU A 20 -10.02 21.99 10.35
C GLU A 20 -9.12 22.16 11.59
N GLY A 21 -9.47 21.46 12.69
CA GLY A 21 -8.62 21.35 13.88
C GLY A 21 -8.30 22.70 14.52
N ILE A 22 -7.01 23.03 14.62
CA ILE A 22 -6.54 24.32 15.15
C ILE A 22 -6.53 25.45 14.10
N LEU A 23 -7.17 25.23 12.95
CA LEU A 23 -7.27 26.17 11.83
C LEU A 23 -5.93 26.46 11.14
N SER A 24 -5.00 25.50 11.18
CA SER A 24 -3.68 25.56 10.55
C SER A 24 -3.63 24.90 9.17
N SER A 25 -4.61 24.05 8.85
CA SER A 25 -4.69 23.32 7.58
C SER A 25 -6.15 23.13 7.14
N CYS A 26 -6.35 22.77 5.87
CA CYS A 26 -7.67 22.52 5.30
C CYS A 26 -7.92 21.02 5.06
N SER A 27 -9.18 20.62 5.16
CA SER A 27 -9.69 19.33 4.74
C SER A 27 -11.13 19.46 4.25
N PHE A 28 -11.74 18.34 3.86
CA PHE A 28 -13.15 18.33 3.48
C PHE A 28 -14.02 18.59 4.71
N ASP A 29 -15.13 19.29 4.52
CA ASP A 29 -16.10 19.56 5.58
C ASP A 29 -16.76 18.26 6.01
N TYR A 30 -16.45 17.82 7.23
CA TYR A 30 -17.04 16.66 7.90
C TYR A 30 -17.94 17.06 9.09
N ILE A 31 -18.22 18.35 9.24
CA ILE A 31 -19.03 18.91 10.33
C ILE A 31 -20.45 19.20 9.83
N SER A 32 -20.57 19.73 8.61
CA SER A 32 -21.88 20.05 8.03
C SER A 32 -22.69 18.78 7.73
N THR A 33 -23.91 18.73 8.27
CA THR A 33 -24.80 17.57 8.19
C THR A 33 -25.82 17.66 7.07
N ASP A 34 -25.69 18.65 6.19
CA ASP A 34 -26.57 18.80 5.04
C ASP A 34 -26.44 17.62 4.06
N PRO A 35 -27.49 17.32 3.26
CA PRO A 35 -27.47 16.17 2.37
C PRO A 35 -26.34 16.17 1.33
N SER A 36 -25.90 17.35 0.86
CA SER A 36 -24.84 17.47 -0.14
C SER A 36 -23.50 17.04 0.46
N THR A 37 -23.13 17.65 1.60
CA THR A 37 -21.90 17.33 2.32
C THR A 37 -21.88 15.88 2.78
N ARG A 38 -22.98 15.40 3.38
CA ARG A 38 -23.07 14.01 3.85
C ARG A 38 -22.94 12.98 2.74
N SER A 39 -23.60 13.19 1.59
CA SER A 39 -23.47 12.27 0.46
C SER A 39 -22.05 12.29 -0.13
N SER A 40 -21.41 13.46 -0.20
CA SER A 40 -20.02 13.59 -0.65
C SER A 40 -19.05 12.82 0.27
N ILE A 41 -19.18 12.97 1.59
CA ILE A 41 -18.39 12.23 2.59
C ILE A 41 -18.59 10.72 2.43
N LEU A 42 -19.83 10.26 2.34
CA LEU A 42 -20.12 8.82 2.19
C LEU A 42 -19.52 8.25 0.90
N CYS A 43 -19.60 8.98 -0.20
CA CYS A 43 -18.96 8.61 -1.46
C CYS A 43 -17.43 8.58 -1.35
N MET A 44 -16.82 9.59 -0.74
CA MET A 44 -15.36 9.60 -0.49
C MET A 44 -14.92 8.43 0.39
N TYR A 45 -15.65 8.15 1.47
CA TYR A 45 -15.33 7.05 2.38
C TYR A 45 -15.47 5.69 1.70
N PHE A 46 -16.56 5.47 0.97
CA PHE A 46 -16.77 4.19 0.29
C PHE A 46 -15.82 4.01 -0.90
N CYS A 47 -15.82 4.95 -1.85
CA CYS A 47 -15.07 4.81 -3.11
C CYS A 47 -13.57 5.13 -2.94
N GLY A 48 -13.23 6.07 -2.07
CA GLY A 48 -11.86 6.52 -1.85
C GLY A 48 -11.10 5.68 -0.82
N PHE A 49 -11.80 5.01 0.10
CA PHE A 49 -11.16 4.27 1.20
C PHE A 49 -11.57 2.79 1.24
N LEU A 50 -12.86 2.47 1.44
CA LEU A 50 -13.30 1.08 1.62
C LEU A 50 -13.15 0.20 0.39
N LEU A 51 -13.54 0.68 -0.79
CA LEU A 51 -13.46 -0.11 -2.02
C LEU A 51 -12.01 -0.52 -2.36
N PRO A 52 -11.01 0.39 -2.34
CA PRO A 52 -9.61 0.01 -2.45
C PRO A 52 -9.18 -1.04 -1.42
N ILE A 53 -9.60 -0.91 -0.16
CA ILE A 53 -9.29 -1.89 0.90
C ILE A 53 -9.86 -3.26 0.58
N ILE A 54 -11.10 -3.33 0.10
CA ILE A 54 -11.74 -4.60 -0.28
C ILE A 54 -11.00 -5.25 -1.44
N ILE A 55 -10.64 -4.48 -2.48
CA ILE A 55 -9.89 -4.98 -3.63
C ILE A 55 -8.53 -5.50 -3.17
N ILE A 56 -7.80 -4.72 -2.37
CA ILE A 56 -6.51 -5.10 -1.81
C ILE A 56 -6.64 -6.39 -0.98
N GLY A 57 -7.60 -6.43 -0.06
CA GLY A 57 -7.85 -7.59 0.80
C GLY A 57 -8.16 -8.84 -0.02
N PHE A 58 -8.98 -8.71 -1.06
CA PHE A 58 -9.26 -9.79 -1.99
C PHE A 58 -8.01 -10.26 -2.73
N CYS A 59 -7.20 -9.35 -3.27
CA CYS A 59 -5.95 -9.70 -3.95
C CYS A 59 -4.99 -10.47 -3.01
N TYR A 60 -4.76 -9.98 -1.80
CA TYR A 60 -3.86 -10.66 -0.85
C TYR A 60 -4.41 -11.98 -0.33
N PHE A 61 -5.72 -12.08 -0.14
CA PHE A 61 -6.36 -13.35 0.19
C PHE A 61 -6.10 -14.41 -0.89
N ASN A 62 -6.23 -14.04 -2.17
CA ASN A 62 -5.89 -14.93 -3.29
C ASN A 62 -4.41 -15.27 -3.34
N ILE A 63 -3.51 -14.31 -3.05
CA ILE A 63 -2.06 -14.58 -2.97
C ILE A 63 -1.78 -15.63 -1.89
N VAL A 64 -2.33 -15.49 -0.68
CA VAL A 64 -2.12 -16.46 0.41
C VAL A 64 -2.65 -17.84 0.04
N MET A 65 -3.83 -17.92 -0.58
CA MET A 65 -4.36 -19.20 -1.08
C MET A 65 -3.46 -19.81 -2.16
N SER A 66 -2.98 -18.99 -3.10
CA SER A 66 -2.08 -19.43 -4.18
C SER A 66 -0.78 -19.99 -3.62
N VAL A 67 -0.19 -19.37 -2.58
CA VAL A 67 1.03 -19.89 -1.92
C VAL A 67 0.83 -21.31 -1.41
N SER A 68 -0.30 -21.59 -0.76
CA SER A 68 -0.58 -22.92 -0.21
C SER A 68 -0.76 -24.00 -1.28
N ASN A 69 -1.26 -23.62 -2.46
CA ASN A 69 -1.37 -24.52 -3.61
C ASN A 69 -0.02 -24.71 -4.29
N HIS A 70 0.74 -23.63 -4.42
CA HIS A 70 2.06 -23.63 -5.03
C HIS A 70 3.07 -24.49 -4.24
N GLU A 71 3.01 -24.50 -2.91
CA GLU A 71 3.84 -25.41 -2.10
C GLU A 71 3.63 -26.89 -2.47
N LYS A 72 2.38 -27.29 -2.74
CA LYS A 72 2.05 -28.65 -3.16
C LYS A 72 2.56 -28.94 -4.57
N GLU A 73 2.42 -27.98 -5.48
CA GLU A 73 2.91 -28.08 -6.85
C GLU A 73 4.45 -28.17 -6.88
N MET A 74 5.15 -27.36 -6.07
CA MET A 74 6.60 -27.42 -5.92
C MET A 74 7.07 -28.77 -5.37
N ALA A 75 6.35 -29.34 -4.40
CA ALA A 75 6.66 -30.69 -3.90
C ALA A 75 6.46 -31.78 -4.98
N ALA A 76 5.50 -31.60 -5.90
CA ALA A 76 5.29 -32.49 -7.03
C ALA A 76 6.36 -32.30 -8.13
N MET A 77 6.73 -31.05 -8.42
CA MET A 77 7.78 -30.68 -9.38
C MET A 77 9.17 -31.09 -8.90
N ALA A 78 9.42 -31.13 -7.58
CA ALA A 78 10.68 -31.62 -7.01
C ALA A 78 11.02 -33.06 -7.40
N LYS A 79 10.02 -33.86 -7.80
CA LYS A 79 10.22 -35.23 -8.31
C LYS A 79 10.50 -35.29 -9.81
N ARG A 80 10.30 -34.19 -10.54
CA ARG A 80 10.34 -34.10 -12.01
C ARG A 80 11.45 -33.19 -12.54
N LEU A 81 11.86 -32.19 -11.76
CA LEU A 81 12.88 -31.21 -12.12
C LEU A 81 14.23 -31.55 -11.51
N ASN A 82 15.31 -31.14 -12.17
CA ASN A 82 16.64 -31.22 -11.60
C ASN A 82 16.83 -30.18 -10.48
N ALA A 83 17.77 -30.43 -9.57
CA ALA A 83 18.01 -29.58 -8.39
C ALA A 83 18.26 -28.10 -8.73
N LYS A 84 18.89 -27.82 -9.89
CA LYS A 84 19.13 -26.44 -10.35
C LYS A 84 17.85 -25.73 -10.78
N GLU A 85 16.97 -26.41 -11.51
CA GLU A 85 15.69 -25.86 -11.98
C GLU A 85 14.70 -25.68 -10.83
N LEU A 86 14.69 -26.60 -9.87
CA LEU A 86 13.86 -26.47 -8.67
C LEU A 86 14.28 -25.28 -7.80
N ARG A 87 15.59 -25.09 -7.57
CA ARG A 87 16.10 -23.91 -6.84
C ARG A 87 15.78 -22.60 -7.57
N LYS A 88 15.82 -22.61 -8.91
CA LYS A 88 15.45 -21.48 -9.76
C LYS A 88 13.98 -21.07 -9.57
N ALA A 89 13.05 -22.02 -9.72
CA ALA A 89 11.63 -21.76 -9.52
C ALA A 89 11.31 -21.22 -8.10
N GLN A 90 11.99 -21.74 -7.07
CA GLN A 90 11.82 -21.30 -5.69
C GLN A 90 12.39 -19.89 -5.42
N ALA A 91 13.48 -19.49 -6.10
CA ALA A 91 14.09 -18.17 -5.96
C ALA A 91 13.19 -17.06 -6.53
N GLY A 92 12.67 -17.25 -7.76
CA GLY A 92 11.71 -16.34 -8.39
C GLY A 92 10.49 -16.05 -7.50
N GLN A 93 9.83 -17.10 -7.03
CA GLN A 93 8.66 -16.98 -6.15
C GLN A 93 9.00 -16.26 -4.83
N SER A 94 10.18 -16.52 -4.26
CA SER A 94 10.62 -15.89 -3.00
C SER A 94 10.80 -14.38 -3.16
N ALA A 95 11.26 -13.91 -4.32
CA ALA A 95 11.38 -12.48 -4.60
C ALA A 95 10.02 -11.80 -4.82
N GLU A 96 9.11 -12.42 -5.57
CA GLU A 96 7.74 -11.91 -5.70
C GLU A 96 7.04 -11.80 -4.34
N MET A 97 7.21 -12.84 -3.51
CA MET A 97 6.70 -12.84 -2.14
C MET A 97 7.32 -11.74 -1.28
N LYS A 98 8.61 -11.43 -1.48
CA LYS A 98 9.28 -10.31 -0.81
C LYS A 98 8.64 -8.97 -1.22
N LEU A 99 8.38 -8.75 -2.50
CA LEU A 99 7.70 -7.54 -2.98
C LEU A 99 6.25 -7.45 -2.49
N ALA A 100 5.53 -8.56 -2.45
CA ALA A 100 4.19 -8.64 -1.87
C ALA A 100 4.20 -8.28 -0.37
N LYS A 101 5.19 -8.77 0.39
CA LYS A 101 5.38 -8.40 1.81
C LYS A 101 5.66 -6.91 2.00
N ILE A 102 6.53 -6.32 1.17
CA ILE A 102 6.80 -4.88 1.20
C ILE A 102 5.50 -4.10 0.95
N SER A 103 4.72 -4.52 -0.05
CA SER A 103 3.45 -3.90 -0.38
C SER A 103 2.43 -4.02 0.77
N MET A 104 2.36 -5.17 1.45
CA MET A 104 1.53 -5.32 2.66
C MET A 104 1.94 -4.38 3.79
N ILE A 105 3.25 -4.16 3.99
CA ILE A 105 3.76 -3.22 5.02
C ILE A 105 3.27 -1.80 4.71
N ILE A 106 3.42 -1.36 3.46
CA ILE A 106 3.01 -0.01 3.01
C ILE A 106 1.50 0.18 3.16
N ILE A 107 0.72 -0.80 2.75
CA ILE A 107 -0.75 -0.77 2.87
C ILE A 107 -1.15 -0.73 4.35
N SER A 108 -0.56 -1.57 5.20
CA SER A 108 -0.84 -1.57 6.63
C SER A 108 -0.50 -0.24 7.27
N GLN A 109 0.64 0.35 6.90
CA GLN A 109 1.02 1.68 7.36
C GLN A 109 0.00 2.73 6.92
N PHE A 110 -0.43 2.74 5.65
CA PHE A 110 -1.46 3.65 5.16
C PHE A 110 -2.75 3.54 5.97
N LEU A 111 -3.24 2.32 6.22
CA LEU A 111 -4.46 2.09 6.98
C LEU A 111 -4.32 2.53 8.43
N LEU A 112 -3.21 2.20 9.09
CA LEU A 112 -2.94 2.63 10.46
C LEU A 112 -2.86 4.15 10.56
N SER A 113 -2.31 4.83 9.55
CA SER A 113 -2.21 6.29 9.54
C SER A 113 -3.53 6.99 9.29
N TRP A 114 -4.36 6.49 8.38
CA TRP A 114 -5.60 7.15 7.98
C TRP A 114 -6.82 6.74 8.81
N SER A 115 -6.86 5.53 9.37
CA SER A 115 -8.03 5.04 10.12
C SER A 115 -8.40 5.90 11.32
N PRO A 116 -7.46 6.40 12.15
CA PRO A 116 -7.80 7.27 13.28
C PRO A 116 -8.54 8.54 12.82
N TYR A 117 -8.08 9.17 11.74
CA TYR A 117 -8.73 10.36 11.18
C TYR A 117 -10.09 10.03 10.55
N ALA A 118 -10.16 8.92 9.81
CA ALA A 118 -11.40 8.42 9.23
C ALA A 118 -12.49 8.15 10.29
N ILE A 119 -12.10 7.64 11.47
CA ILE A 119 -13.01 7.44 12.61
C ILE A 119 -13.50 8.79 13.15
N VAL A 120 -12.62 9.79 13.30
CA VAL A 120 -13.01 11.13 13.76
C VAL A 120 -13.99 11.79 12.80
N VAL A 121 -13.76 11.66 11.50
CA VAL A 121 -14.69 12.15 10.46
C VAL A 121 -16.07 11.49 10.59
N LEU A 122 -16.14 10.17 10.77
CA LEU A 122 -17.42 9.48 10.97
C LEU A 122 -18.09 9.87 12.30
N LEU A 123 -17.31 10.06 13.35
CA LEU A 123 -17.81 10.51 14.65
C LEU A 123 -18.41 11.91 14.56
N ALA A 124 -17.77 12.83 13.83
CA ALA A 124 -18.30 14.16 13.58
C ALA A 124 -19.60 14.11 12.77
N GLN A 125 -19.68 13.23 11.78
CA GLN A 125 -20.82 13.22 10.84
C GLN A 125 -22.05 12.46 11.33
N PHE A 126 -21.84 11.42 12.15
CA PHE A 126 -22.89 10.48 12.58
C PHE A 126 -22.99 10.29 14.10
N GLY A 127 -22.02 10.79 14.86
CA GLY A 127 -21.95 10.64 16.31
C GLY A 127 -22.05 11.95 17.07
N PRO A 128 -21.71 11.93 18.37
CA PRO A 128 -21.71 13.12 19.22
C PRO A 128 -20.56 14.07 18.86
N THR A 129 -20.89 15.17 18.18
CA THR A 129 -19.92 16.18 17.71
C THR A 129 -19.12 16.83 18.84
N GLU A 130 -19.65 16.84 20.07
CA GLU A 130 -18.98 17.37 21.27
C GLU A 130 -17.67 16.67 21.61
N TYR A 131 -17.47 15.43 21.14
CA TYR A 131 -16.22 14.70 21.31
C TYR A 131 -15.14 15.12 20.31
N VAL A 132 -15.52 15.79 19.22
CA VAL A 132 -14.61 16.24 18.16
C VAL A 132 -14.04 17.61 18.52
N THR A 133 -13.17 17.61 19.53
CA THR A 133 -12.41 18.81 19.93
C THR A 133 -11.29 19.11 18.92
N PRO A 134 -10.73 20.35 18.91
CA PRO A 134 -9.64 20.70 17.99
C PRO A 134 -8.47 19.71 18.00
N TYR A 135 -8.02 19.23 19.17
CA TYR A 135 -6.92 18.27 19.25
C TYR A 135 -7.32 16.84 18.84
N VAL A 136 -8.58 16.46 19.05
CA VAL A 136 -9.11 15.17 18.61
C VAL A 136 -9.19 15.12 17.09
N ALA A 137 -9.41 16.24 16.41
CA ALA A 137 -9.29 16.35 14.95
C ALA A 137 -7.83 16.47 14.49
N GLU A 138 -7.04 17.34 15.14
CA GLU A 138 -5.68 17.70 14.71
C GLU A 138 -4.69 16.53 14.79
N LEU A 139 -4.64 15.80 15.91
CA LEU A 139 -3.63 14.76 16.11
C LEU A 139 -3.77 13.60 15.10
N PRO A 140 -4.97 13.05 14.86
CA PRO A 140 -5.16 12.01 13.84
C PRO A 140 -4.86 12.50 12.43
N VAL A 141 -5.22 13.75 12.09
CA VAL A 141 -4.94 14.25 10.73
C VAL A 141 -3.45 14.47 10.49
N LEU A 142 -2.69 14.89 11.50
CA LEU A 142 -1.22 14.96 11.39
C LEU A 142 -0.63 13.58 11.11
N PHE A 143 -1.13 12.53 11.76
CA PHE A 143 -0.68 11.16 11.51
C PHE A 143 -1.05 10.68 10.09
N ALA A 144 -2.25 11.04 9.62
CA ALA A 144 -2.69 10.78 8.24
C ALA A 144 -1.80 11.50 7.21
N LYS A 145 -1.47 12.78 7.43
CA LYS A 145 -0.59 13.56 6.53
C LYS A 145 0.84 13.01 6.52
N ALA A 146 1.38 12.61 7.67
CA ALA A 146 2.71 12.00 7.77
C ALA A 146 2.83 10.66 7.00
N SER A 147 1.71 9.99 6.73
CA SER A 147 1.64 8.72 5.99
C SER A 147 2.45 8.73 4.69
N ALA A 148 2.38 9.82 3.93
CA ALA A 148 3.05 9.95 2.64
C ALA A 148 4.59 9.89 2.72
N MET A 149 5.17 10.17 3.90
CA MET A 149 6.62 10.17 4.10
C MET A 149 7.19 8.79 4.41
N HIS A 150 6.35 7.82 4.80
CA HIS A 150 6.84 6.50 5.23
C HIS A 150 7.22 5.60 4.04
N ASN A 151 6.58 5.75 2.87
CA ASN A 151 6.85 4.87 1.72
C ASN A 151 8.32 4.85 1.29
N PRO A 152 8.99 6.02 1.07
CA PRO A 152 10.42 6.02 0.74
C PRO A 152 11.30 5.38 1.81
N ILE A 153 10.93 5.51 3.09
CA ILE A 153 11.66 4.88 4.22
C ILE A 153 11.50 3.36 4.16
N VAL A 154 10.29 2.86 3.91
CA VAL A 154 10.06 1.42 3.74
C VAL A 154 10.87 0.89 2.56
N TYR A 155 10.89 1.59 1.42
CA TYR A 155 11.69 1.16 0.27
C TYR A 155 13.20 1.18 0.57
N SER A 156 13.71 2.21 1.27
CA SER A 156 15.15 2.31 1.58
C SER A 156 15.66 1.21 2.52
N ILE A 157 14.78 0.58 3.30
CA ILE A 157 15.17 -0.52 4.20
C ILE A 157 14.88 -1.91 3.62
N SER A 158 13.96 -2.04 2.66
CA SER A 158 13.41 -3.35 2.26
C SER A 158 13.49 -3.68 0.76
N HIS A 159 13.58 -2.67 -0.12
CA HIS A 159 13.51 -2.88 -1.57
C HIS A 159 14.91 -2.97 -2.19
N PRO A 160 15.34 -4.14 -2.72
CA PRO A 160 16.73 -4.37 -3.13
C PRO A 160 17.23 -3.43 -4.23
N LYS A 161 16.52 -3.33 -5.36
CA LYS A 161 16.90 -2.45 -6.47
C LYS A 161 16.89 -0.97 -6.12
N PHE A 162 15.94 -0.54 -5.28
CA PHE A 162 15.91 0.83 -4.78
C PHE A 162 17.10 1.13 -3.87
N ARG A 163 17.49 0.17 -3.02
CA ARG A 163 18.66 0.27 -2.15
C ARG A 163 19.97 0.31 -2.95
N GLU A 164 20.08 -0.49 -4.01
CA GLU A 164 21.21 -0.44 -4.95
C GLU A 164 21.32 0.96 -5.60
N ALA A 165 20.21 1.49 -6.13
CA ALA A 165 20.19 2.83 -6.73
C ALA A 165 20.57 3.92 -5.72
N MET A 166 20.09 3.82 -4.47
CA MET A 166 20.46 4.72 -3.39
C MET A 166 21.92 4.61 -3.00
N GLN A 167 22.50 3.40 -2.95
CA GLN A 167 23.93 3.21 -2.69
C GLN A 167 24.79 3.88 -3.76
N ASN A 168 24.39 3.78 -5.03
CA ASN A 168 25.11 4.34 -6.16
C ASN A 168 24.99 5.86 -6.28
N THR A 169 23.89 6.46 -5.79
CA THR A 169 23.60 7.89 -5.96
C THR A 169 23.77 8.70 -4.68
N PHE A 170 23.30 8.18 -3.54
CA PHE A 170 23.24 8.86 -2.25
C PHE A 170 23.59 7.92 -1.07
N PRO A 171 24.81 7.37 -1.03
CA PRO A 171 25.19 6.32 -0.06
C PRO A 171 25.06 6.73 1.41
N TRP A 172 25.16 8.03 1.71
CA TRP A 172 25.01 8.55 3.07
C TRP A 172 23.63 8.28 3.69
N MET A 173 22.59 8.15 2.85
CA MET A 173 21.23 7.82 3.31
C MET A 173 21.09 6.36 3.79
N LEU A 174 22.06 5.49 3.46
CA LEU A 174 22.09 4.08 3.90
C LEU A 174 23.06 3.82 5.06
N SER A 175 23.58 4.88 5.70
CA SER A 175 24.54 4.77 6.81
C SER A 175 24.08 3.83 7.95
N CYS A 176 22.79 3.88 8.32
CA CYS A 176 22.20 3.01 9.35
C CYS A 176 21.63 1.68 8.79
N CYS A 177 21.64 1.49 7.47
CA CYS A 177 21.02 0.36 6.77
C CYS A 177 21.89 -0.07 5.58
N GLN A 178 23.16 -0.38 5.85
CA GLN A 178 24.18 -0.61 4.83
C GLN A 178 23.69 -1.58 3.75
N PHE A 179 23.95 -1.22 2.50
CA PHE A 179 23.62 -2.05 1.35
C PHE A 179 24.55 -3.27 1.30
N ASN A 180 23.99 -4.41 0.92
CA ASN A 180 24.74 -5.64 0.67
C ASN A 180 24.44 -6.10 -0.76
N GLU A 181 25.49 -6.26 -1.58
CA GLU A 181 25.39 -6.65 -2.99
C GLU A 181 24.58 -7.94 -3.19
N LYS A 182 24.67 -8.88 -2.23
CA LYS A 182 23.89 -10.12 -2.24
C LYS A 182 22.38 -9.89 -2.30
N GLU A 183 21.88 -8.80 -1.71
CA GLU A 183 20.45 -8.48 -1.76
C GLU A 183 19.99 -8.22 -3.20
N CYS A 184 20.86 -7.68 -4.04
CA CYS A 184 20.57 -7.37 -5.44
C CYS A 184 20.87 -8.54 -6.36
N GLU A 185 21.91 -9.33 -6.09
CA GLU A 185 22.14 -10.61 -6.78
C GLU A 185 20.90 -11.52 -6.65
N ASP A 186 20.41 -11.72 -5.42
CA ASP A 186 19.21 -12.53 -5.16
C ASP A 186 17.95 -11.98 -5.87
N ALA A 187 17.85 -10.65 -6.02
CA ALA A 187 16.72 -10.00 -6.68
C ALA A 187 16.81 -10.08 -8.21
N ASN A 188 18.00 -9.93 -8.78
CA ASN A 188 18.24 -9.99 -10.22
C ASN A 188 18.12 -11.43 -10.74
N ASP A 189 18.65 -12.41 -9.99
CA ASP A 189 18.46 -13.83 -10.29
C ASP A 189 16.96 -14.17 -10.33
N ALA A 190 16.20 -13.70 -9.36
CA ALA A 190 14.77 -13.93 -9.31
C ALA A 190 13.97 -13.26 -10.46
N GLU A 191 14.39 -12.08 -10.94
CA GLU A 191 13.69 -11.38 -12.03
C GLU A 191 13.99 -11.97 -13.41
N GLN A 192 15.24 -12.39 -13.65
CA GLN A 192 15.61 -13.15 -14.84
C GLN A 192 14.86 -14.50 -14.89
N ASP A 193 14.57 -15.08 -13.73
CA ASP A 193 13.82 -16.32 -13.59
C ASP A 193 12.33 -16.16 -13.97
N ILE A 194 11.70 -15.02 -13.65
CA ILE A 194 10.31 -14.71 -14.03
C ILE A 194 10.18 -14.55 -15.55
N THR A 195 11.06 -13.75 -16.17
CA THR A 195 11.01 -13.49 -17.63
C THR A 195 11.26 -14.76 -18.44
N ALA A 196 12.11 -15.67 -17.96
CA ALA A 196 12.35 -16.96 -18.59
C ALA A 196 11.16 -17.94 -18.47
N SER A 197 10.36 -17.84 -17.40
CA SER A 197 9.15 -18.67 -17.20
C SER A 197 7.98 -18.21 -18.07
N GLU A 198 7.79 -16.89 -18.24
CA GLU A 198 6.73 -16.35 -19.11
C GLU A 198 7.00 -16.60 -20.61
N GLY A 199 8.28 -16.63 -21.02
CA GLY A 199 8.68 -16.93 -22.40
C GLY A 199 8.54 -18.41 -22.81
N GLY A 200 8.40 -19.34 -21.85
CA GLY A 200 8.30 -20.79 -22.11
C GLY A 200 6.88 -21.32 -22.31
N GLY A 201 5.83 -20.51 -22.06
CA GLY A 201 4.42 -20.92 -22.16
C GLY A 201 3.81 -20.85 -23.57
N GLY A 202 4.58 -20.46 -24.58
CA GLY A 202 4.10 -20.19 -25.95
C GLY A 202 4.25 -21.32 -26.97
N GLU A 203 4.90 -22.43 -26.64
CA GLU A 203 5.11 -23.54 -27.58
C GLU A 203 4.52 -24.85 -27.06
N SER A 204 3.21 -25.01 -27.26
CA SER A 204 2.55 -26.31 -27.35
C SER A 204 1.36 -26.17 -28.29
N ALA A 205 1.65 -26.31 -29.58
CA ALA A 205 0.67 -26.61 -30.63
C ALA A 205 0.26 -28.09 -30.57
#